data_AF-A0A7S4MRT9-F1
#
_entry.id   AF-A0A7S4MRT9-F1
#
_cell.length_a   1.000
_cell.length_b   1.000
_cell.length_c   1.000
_cell.angle_alpha   90.00
_cell.angle_beta   90.00
_cell.angle_gamma   90.00
#
_symmetry.space_group_name_H-M   'P 1'
#
loop_
_entity.id
_entity.type
_entity.pdbx_description
1 polymer ?
#
loop_
_entity_poly.entity_id
_entity_poly.type
_entity_poly.pdbx_seq_one_letter_code
_entity_poly.pdbx_strand_id
1 'polypeptide(L)'
;MATLAASPLVVGGIPTPSPAIATASGLLALLTEPEPTLRAAALTRLLGCVDQLWHEVAESLPDLEAIAEDPDADESTRRTAAAVASRVFFHLEEPVQALRLALEGGEENFDVVHDRRSAYVECLVGAAIDAYVKRRKAAHDEGIENGVGGGGGGATSGGAGKKKTKKKTEDEEEEGAGEEDAALDEEKLSRVVQLMFERCYADGRYGHALGVAFEARETDKVREILGRCRSDGTDPSDVQSTLRYALDSAVGLIAAKSFRNEVLGILADHLKEQFEGTTGGGGLTSTHRSAAVALCQCRQLLGESGPVAGIVTSLLDGTDDESLLGLQLCFDLVDTGDQRYVDAVAAGLPEKGGAGAGAGAGVASAEVLGETAAA
;
A
#
# COMPACT_ATOMS: atom_id res chain seq x y z
N MET A 1 -3.52 56.74 52.39
CA MET A 1 -4.60 56.18 51.55
C MET A 1 -4.49 56.87 50.20
N ALA A 2 -3.76 56.28 49.23
CA ALA A 2 -4.26 55.27 48.28
C ALA A 2 -5.25 55.93 47.29
N THR A 3 -5.16 55.87 45.96
CA THR A 3 -4.25 55.24 44.99
C THR A 3 -4.71 55.79 43.63
N LEU A 4 -3.83 56.40 42.83
CA LEU A 4 -4.14 56.78 41.44
C LEU A 4 -3.54 55.69 40.55
N ALA A 5 -4.38 54.75 40.12
CA ALA A 5 -4.01 53.68 39.19
C ALA A 5 -3.95 54.25 37.77
N ALA A 6 -2.74 54.51 37.27
CA ALA A 6 -2.47 54.70 35.85
C ALA A 6 -1.84 53.41 35.32
N SER A 7 -2.62 52.65 34.54
CA SER A 7 -2.09 51.53 33.76
C SER A 7 -1.27 52.09 32.59
N PRO A 8 0.00 51.69 32.41
CA PRO A 8 0.70 51.97 31.18
C PRO A 8 0.27 50.97 30.11
N LEU A 9 -0.02 51.50 28.93
CA LEU A 9 -0.20 50.77 27.69
C LEU A 9 0.99 49.83 27.46
N VAL A 10 0.72 48.52 27.46
CA VAL A 10 1.62 47.51 26.91
C VAL A 10 1.71 47.79 25.41
N VAL A 11 2.83 48.41 25.03
CA VAL A 11 3.29 48.48 23.65
C VAL A 11 3.51 47.04 23.19
N GLY A 12 2.75 46.63 22.16
CA GLY A 12 2.91 45.35 21.49
C GLY A 12 4.36 45.17 21.08
N GLY A 13 4.99 44.14 21.65
CA GLY A 13 6.31 43.69 21.25
C GLY A 13 6.26 43.27 19.79
N ILE A 14 7.01 43.98 18.97
CA ILE A 14 7.37 43.56 17.62
C ILE A 14 8.08 42.20 17.76
N PRO A 15 7.70 41.15 17.01
CA PRO A 15 8.47 39.91 16.99
C PRO A 15 9.87 40.25 16.46
N THR A 16 10.87 40.18 17.34
CA THR A 16 12.27 40.34 16.94
C THR A 16 12.62 39.20 15.98
N PRO A 17 13.14 39.47 14.78
CA PRO A 17 13.65 38.40 13.93
C PRO A 17 14.80 37.71 14.67
N SER A 18 14.72 36.38 14.78
CA SER A 18 15.81 35.55 15.32
C SER A 18 17.14 35.96 14.67
N PRO A 19 18.22 36.14 15.44
CA PRO A 19 19.51 36.53 14.88
C PRO A 19 19.93 35.47 13.87
N ALA A 20 20.35 35.89 12.67
CA ALA A 20 21.02 35.02 11.72
C ALA A 20 22.30 34.51 12.41
N ILE A 21 22.28 33.25 12.84
CA ILE A 21 23.45 32.60 13.41
C ILE A 21 24.39 32.34 12.23
N ALA A 22 25.50 33.06 12.18
CA ALA A 22 26.47 32.91 11.09
C ALA A 22 27.27 31.60 11.18
N THR A 23 27.35 30.99 12.37
CA THR A 23 28.12 29.77 12.67
C THR A 23 27.51 29.01 13.85
N ALA A 24 27.40 27.69 13.76
CA ALA A 24 26.89 26.81 14.81
C ALA A 24 27.94 26.52 15.92
N SER A 25 29.23 26.78 15.68
CA SER A 25 30.33 26.49 16.61
C SER A 25 30.09 26.93 18.07
N GLY A 26 29.44 28.09 18.29
CA GLY A 26 29.11 28.54 19.65
C GLY A 26 28.03 27.71 20.35
N LEU A 27 27.08 27.14 19.60
CA LEU A 27 26.07 26.22 20.10
C LEU A 27 26.65 24.81 20.31
N LEU A 28 27.57 24.39 19.44
CA LEU A 28 28.29 23.12 19.58
C LEU A 28 29.21 23.11 20.81
N ALA A 29 29.89 24.22 21.10
CA ALA A 29 30.68 24.34 22.32
C ALA A 29 29.81 24.23 23.60
N LEU A 30 28.57 24.70 23.55
CA LEU A 30 27.61 24.58 24.66
C LEU A 30 27.09 23.14 24.85
N LEU A 31 27.18 22.29 23.82
CA LEU A 31 26.85 20.85 23.91
C LEU A 31 27.90 20.08 24.70
N THR A 32 29.17 20.48 24.63
CA THR A 32 30.28 19.86 25.37
C THR A 32 30.25 20.18 26.88
N GLU A 33 29.53 21.23 27.30
CA GLU A 33 29.41 21.62 28.71
C GLU A 33 28.58 20.61 29.53
N PRO A 34 28.90 20.39 30.83
CA PRO A 34 28.20 19.42 31.67
C PRO A 34 26.81 19.87 32.16
N GLU A 35 26.41 21.13 31.93
CA GLU A 35 25.15 21.67 32.45
C GLU A 35 23.94 21.26 31.57
N PRO A 36 22.93 20.53 32.11
CA PRO A 36 21.83 19.97 31.31
C PRO A 36 20.88 21.04 30.75
N THR A 37 20.69 22.15 31.47
CA THR A 37 19.87 23.30 31.05
C THR A 37 20.47 24.02 29.83
N LEU A 38 21.81 24.11 29.77
CA LEU A 38 22.52 24.70 28.64
C LEU A 38 22.45 23.79 27.42
N ARG A 39 22.61 22.47 27.61
CA ARG A 39 22.44 21.49 26.52
C ARG A 39 21.03 21.55 25.93
N ALA A 40 20.00 21.57 26.76
CA ALA A 40 18.61 21.68 26.29
C ALA A 40 18.38 22.97 25.48
N ALA A 41 18.84 24.12 25.99
CA ALA A 41 18.73 25.39 25.29
C ALA A 41 19.54 25.44 23.99
N ALA A 42 20.74 24.84 23.97
CA ALA A 42 21.56 24.72 22.78
C ALA A 42 20.86 23.88 21.71
N LEU A 43 20.34 22.70 22.08
CA LEU A 43 19.62 21.79 21.19
C LEU A 43 18.36 22.40 20.59
N THR A 44 17.53 23.10 21.39
CA THR A 44 16.33 23.78 20.86
C THR A 44 16.70 24.86 19.85
N ARG A 45 17.77 25.62 20.09
CA ARG A 45 18.22 26.66 19.15
C ARG A 45 18.83 26.05 17.89
N LEU A 46 19.53 24.92 18.05
CA LEU A 46 20.15 24.20 16.95
C LEU A 46 19.10 23.55 16.05
N LEU A 47 18.01 23.02 16.60
CA LEU A 47 16.85 22.54 15.85
C LEU A 47 16.26 23.62 14.92
N GLY A 48 16.31 24.90 15.33
CA GLY A 48 15.83 26.02 14.51
C GLY A 48 16.76 26.46 13.38
N CYS A 49 18.04 26.06 13.40
CA CYS A 49 19.03 26.46 12.39
C CYS A 49 19.71 25.28 11.67
N VAL A 50 19.35 24.04 11.99
CA VAL A 50 19.97 22.82 11.44
C VAL A 50 19.89 22.78 9.92
N ASP A 51 18.80 23.23 9.30
CA ASP A 51 18.66 23.21 7.84
C ASP A 51 19.65 24.12 7.10
N GLN A 52 20.19 25.13 7.78
CA GLN A 52 21.17 26.07 7.20
C GLN A 52 22.60 25.68 7.57
N LEU A 53 22.81 25.10 8.75
CA LEU A 53 24.11 24.84 9.34
C LEU A 53 24.41 23.34 9.51
N TRP A 54 23.72 22.47 8.75
CA TRP A 54 23.85 21.00 8.86
C TRP A 54 25.30 20.52 8.71
N HIS A 55 26.08 21.17 7.85
CA HIS A 55 27.49 20.83 7.59
C HIS A 55 28.40 21.08 8.81
N GLU A 56 28.14 22.11 9.62
CA GLU A 56 28.88 22.34 10.87
C GLU A 56 28.41 21.38 11.97
N VAL A 57 27.11 21.12 12.04
CA VAL A 57 26.55 20.20 13.06
C VAL A 57 26.96 18.75 12.79
N ALA A 58 27.14 18.37 11.53
CA ALA A 58 27.57 17.03 11.12
C ALA A 58 28.93 16.62 11.72
N GLU A 59 29.85 17.57 11.96
CA GLU A 59 31.14 17.28 12.61
C GLU A 59 30.97 16.79 14.06
N SER A 60 29.92 17.28 14.73
CA SER A 60 29.56 16.93 16.12
C SER A 60 28.44 15.90 16.23
N LEU A 61 28.12 15.20 15.13
CA LEU A 61 27.05 14.20 15.12
C LEU A 61 27.27 13.05 16.13
N PRO A 62 28.48 12.51 16.33
CA PRO A 62 28.71 11.47 17.34
C PRO A 62 28.38 11.92 18.77
N ASP A 63 28.59 13.21 19.08
CA ASP A 63 28.24 13.77 20.39
C ASP A 63 26.72 13.88 20.56
N LEU A 64 25.99 14.20 19.49
CA LEU A 64 24.53 14.25 19.50
C LEU A 64 23.91 12.86 19.67
N GLU A 65 24.47 11.84 19.03
CA GLU A 65 24.07 10.44 19.22
C GLU A 65 24.34 9.97 20.65
N ALA A 66 25.54 10.26 21.17
CA ALA A 66 25.88 9.92 22.56
C ALA A 66 24.92 10.57 23.57
N ILE A 67 24.48 11.82 23.32
CA ILE A 67 23.50 12.50 24.16
C ILE A 67 22.09 11.92 23.97
N ALA A 68 21.72 11.49 22.77
CA ALA A 68 20.44 10.86 22.50
C ALA A 68 20.33 9.48 23.19
N GLU A 69 21.43 8.73 23.26
CA GLU A 69 21.49 7.40 23.89
C GLU A 69 21.74 7.45 25.40
N ASP A 70 22.14 8.59 25.97
CA ASP A 70 22.50 8.72 27.38
C ASP A 70 21.31 8.46 28.33
N PRO A 71 21.28 7.36 29.10
CA PRO A 71 20.17 7.05 29.98
C PRO A 71 20.00 8.07 31.13
N ASP A 72 21.06 8.81 31.48
CA ASP A 72 21.08 9.76 32.60
C ASP A 72 20.56 11.17 32.22
N ALA A 73 20.42 11.44 30.92
CA ALA A 73 19.90 12.71 30.42
C ALA A 73 18.36 12.82 30.53
N ASP A 74 17.86 14.05 30.66
CA ASP A 74 16.42 14.33 30.65
C ASP A 74 15.79 13.86 29.32
N GLU A 75 14.66 13.14 29.40
CA GLU A 75 13.94 12.59 28.24
C GLU A 75 13.67 13.63 27.14
N SER A 76 13.32 14.87 27.51
CA SER A 76 13.08 15.96 26.56
C SER A 76 14.37 16.37 25.82
N THR A 77 15.51 16.37 26.52
CA THR A 77 16.82 16.69 25.94
C THR A 77 17.24 15.59 24.97
N ARG A 78 17.04 14.31 25.32
CA ARG A 78 17.31 13.18 24.42
C ARG A 78 16.49 13.23 23.15
N ARG A 79 15.18 13.45 23.29
CA ARG A 79 14.28 13.57 22.13
C ARG A 79 14.65 14.72 21.21
N THR A 80 15.10 15.84 21.79
CA THR A 80 15.55 17.00 21.01
C THR A 80 16.90 16.73 20.34
N ALA A 81 17.83 16.04 21.01
CA ALA A 81 19.10 15.61 20.43
C ALA A 81 18.89 14.64 19.26
N ALA A 82 18.05 13.63 19.45
CA ALA A 82 17.67 12.67 18.40
C ALA A 82 17.01 13.37 17.20
N ALA A 83 16.11 14.35 17.44
CA ALA A 83 15.47 15.13 16.37
C ALA A 83 16.44 16.07 15.62
N VAL A 84 17.48 16.56 16.30
CA VAL A 84 18.56 17.31 15.63
C VAL A 84 19.40 16.35 14.79
N ALA A 85 19.83 15.23 15.36
CA ALA A 85 20.66 14.25 14.67
C ALA A 85 19.94 13.70 13.42
N SER A 86 18.66 13.37 13.54
CA SER A 86 17.83 12.89 12.41
C SER A 86 17.75 13.89 11.26
N ARG A 87 17.66 15.19 11.55
CA ARG A 87 17.68 16.24 10.53
C ARG A 87 19.04 16.40 9.86
N VAL A 88 20.13 16.19 10.59
CA VAL A 88 21.46 16.18 9.99
C VAL A 88 21.62 14.97 9.09
N PHE A 89 21.23 13.76 9.52
CA PHE A 89 21.24 12.55 8.70
C PHE A 89 20.39 12.68 7.43
N PHE A 90 19.26 13.39 7.50
CA PHE A 90 18.48 13.72 6.32
C PHE A 90 19.28 14.52 5.29
N HIS A 91 20.06 15.52 5.71
CA HIS A 91 20.93 16.30 4.81
C HIS A 91 22.19 15.52 4.36
N LEU A 92 22.57 14.46 5.07
CA LEU A 92 23.63 13.54 4.68
C LEU A 92 23.15 12.43 3.71
N GLU A 93 21.87 12.47 3.31
CA GLU A 93 21.24 11.47 2.42
C GLU A 93 21.20 10.05 3.02
N GLU A 94 21.16 9.92 4.35
CA GLU A 94 21.04 8.65 5.07
C GLU A 94 19.65 8.51 5.74
N PRO A 95 18.60 8.13 4.99
CA PRO A 95 17.23 8.16 5.47
C PRO A 95 16.91 7.09 6.52
N VAL A 96 17.63 5.96 6.54
CA VAL A 96 17.39 4.87 7.51
C VAL A 96 17.83 5.29 8.92
N GLN A 97 19.02 5.87 9.04
CA GLN A 97 19.52 6.40 10.32
C GLN A 97 18.71 7.61 10.77
N ALA A 98 18.35 8.49 9.82
CA ALA A 98 17.45 9.59 10.09
C ALA A 98 16.09 9.10 10.64
N LEU A 99 15.53 8.04 10.06
CA LEU A 99 14.29 7.44 10.53
C LEU A 99 14.45 6.84 11.93
N ARG A 100 15.52 6.09 12.20
CA ARG A 100 15.79 5.50 13.53
C ARG A 100 15.74 6.57 14.62
N LEU A 101 16.51 7.63 14.44
CA LEU A 101 16.60 8.74 15.40
C LEU A 101 15.32 9.57 15.45
N ALA A 102 14.60 9.72 14.33
CA ALA A 102 13.29 10.38 14.32
C ALA A 102 12.25 9.60 15.15
N LEU A 103 12.27 8.26 15.11
CA LEU A 103 11.40 7.41 15.92
C LEU A 103 11.76 7.47 17.41
N GLU A 104 13.03 7.73 17.76
CA GLU A 104 13.47 8.00 19.14
C GLU A 104 13.10 9.41 19.62
N GLY A 105 13.07 10.39 18.69
CA GLY A 105 12.69 11.78 18.95
C GLY A 105 11.26 11.99 19.42
N GLY A 106 10.39 10.99 19.28
CA GLY A 106 9.00 11.00 19.73
C GLY A 106 8.06 11.90 18.90
N GLU A 107 6.75 11.80 19.20
CA GLU A 107 5.68 12.47 18.45
C GLU A 107 5.73 14.01 18.54
N GLU A 108 6.42 14.58 19.53
CA GLU A 108 6.53 16.04 19.72
C GLU A 108 7.42 16.72 18.66
N ASN A 109 8.41 15.99 18.14
CA ASN A 109 9.37 16.52 17.17
C ASN A 109 9.21 15.92 15.76
N PHE A 110 8.49 14.79 15.66
CA PHE A 110 8.18 14.10 14.40
C PHE A 110 6.67 14.04 14.16
N ASP A 111 6.10 15.16 13.68
CA ASP A 111 4.68 15.27 13.40
C ASP A 111 4.35 14.91 11.94
N VAL A 112 3.99 13.65 11.73
CA VAL A 112 3.56 13.10 10.43
C VAL A 112 2.23 13.70 9.95
N VAL A 113 1.43 14.26 10.87
CA VAL A 113 0.05 14.67 10.62
C VAL A 113 -0.03 16.12 10.13
N HIS A 114 0.70 17.03 10.79
CA HIS A 114 0.59 18.47 10.53
C HIS A 114 1.67 19.01 9.56
N ASP A 115 2.85 18.39 9.45
CA ASP A 115 3.94 18.90 8.62
C ASP A 115 3.94 18.33 7.18
N ARG A 116 2.87 18.64 6.44
CA ARG A 116 2.60 18.08 5.09
C ARG A 116 3.54 18.54 3.97
N ARG A 117 4.42 19.51 4.22
CA ARG A 117 5.22 20.16 3.17
C ARG A 117 6.72 20.10 3.44
N SER A 118 7.12 19.56 4.58
CA SER A 118 8.52 19.38 4.87
C SER A 118 9.04 18.20 4.08
N ALA A 119 10.03 18.46 3.20
CA ALA A 119 10.73 17.43 2.45
C ALA A 119 11.34 16.37 3.38
N TYR A 120 11.68 16.76 4.61
CA TYR A 120 12.13 15.87 5.67
C TYR A 120 11.07 14.81 6.02
N VAL A 121 9.82 15.22 6.29
CA VAL A 121 8.75 14.28 6.67
C VAL A 121 8.36 13.39 5.49
N GLU A 122 8.28 13.93 4.27
CA GLU A 122 7.98 13.10 3.08
C GLU A 122 9.05 12.03 2.84
N CYS A 123 10.33 12.39 2.97
CA CYS A 123 11.43 11.44 2.81
C CYS A 123 11.41 10.34 3.89
N LEU A 124 11.24 10.72 5.16
CA LEU A 124 11.19 9.74 6.25
C LEU A 124 9.96 8.84 6.20
N VAL A 125 8.81 9.35 5.81
CA VAL A 125 7.62 8.52 5.59
C VAL A 125 7.84 7.55 4.42
N GLY A 126 8.50 7.99 3.34
CA GLY A 126 8.90 7.10 2.24
C GLY A 126 9.80 5.97 2.71
N ALA A 127 10.89 6.31 3.41
CA ALA A 127 11.82 5.34 3.98
C ALA A 127 11.12 4.37 4.97
N ALA A 128 10.18 4.88 5.77
CA ALA A 128 9.40 4.05 6.68
C ALA A 128 8.49 3.06 5.93
N ILE A 129 7.86 3.49 4.82
CA ILE A 129 7.07 2.60 3.97
C ILE A 129 7.97 1.55 3.33
N ASP A 130 9.12 1.93 2.79
CA ASP A 130 10.05 1.01 2.13
C ASP A 130 10.55 -0.07 3.10
N ALA A 131 11.01 0.33 4.30
CA ALA A 131 11.43 -0.59 5.34
C ALA A 131 10.30 -1.52 5.78
N TYR A 132 9.08 -0.99 5.93
CA TYR A 132 7.89 -1.76 6.28
C TYR A 132 7.53 -2.80 5.21
N VAL A 133 7.50 -2.38 3.94
CA VAL A 133 7.22 -3.22 2.78
C VAL A 133 8.25 -4.33 2.65
N LYS A 134 9.55 -4.01 2.79
CA LYS A 134 10.65 -4.97 2.71
C LYS A 134 10.51 -6.06 3.78
N ARG A 135 10.25 -5.68 5.04
CA ARG A 135 10.06 -6.62 6.15
C ARG A 135 8.82 -7.50 5.97
N ARG A 136 7.70 -6.95 5.51
CA ARG A 136 6.47 -7.71 5.25
C ARG A 136 6.60 -8.68 4.08
N LYS A 137 7.28 -8.28 3.00
CA LYS A 137 7.59 -9.17 1.87
C LYS A 137 8.45 -10.36 2.32
N ALA A 138 9.49 -10.10 3.12
CA ALA A 138 10.35 -11.16 3.68
C ALA A 138 9.55 -12.15 4.54
N ALA A 139 8.72 -11.65 5.47
CA ALA A 139 7.87 -12.50 6.31
C ALA A 139 6.87 -13.35 5.49
N HIS A 140 6.31 -12.79 4.42
CA HIS A 140 5.41 -13.52 3.52
C HIS A 140 6.14 -14.59 2.71
N ASP A 141 7.34 -14.29 2.20
CA ASP A 141 8.15 -15.26 1.44
C ASP A 141 8.65 -16.41 2.34
N GLU A 142 9.07 -16.11 3.57
CA GLU A 142 9.40 -17.13 4.60
C GLU A 142 8.18 -17.99 4.98
N GLY A 143 6.99 -17.39 5.04
CA GLY A 143 5.74 -18.11 5.29
C GLY A 143 5.40 -19.12 4.20
N ILE A 144 5.71 -18.81 2.93
CA ILE A 144 5.55 -19.74 1.80
C ILE A 144 6.56 -20.90 1.90
N GLU A 145 7.82 -20.62 2.20
CA GLU A 145 8.84 -21.67 2.32
C GLU A 145 8.55 -22.64 3.46
N ASN A 146 8.11 -22.14 4.62
CA ASN A 146 7.72 -22.97 5.76
C ASN A 146 6.40 -23.73 5.52
N GLY A 147 5.50 -23.20 4.68
CA GLY A 147 4.25 -23.87 4.25
C GLY A 147 4.48 -25.05 3.30
N VAL A 148 5.63 -25.12 2.62
CA VAL A 148 6.04 -26.23 1.74
C VAL A 148 6.96 -27.22 2.50
N GLY A 149 6.85 -27.29 3.84
CA GLY A 149 7.59 -28.21 4.70
C GLY A 149 6.79 -29.39 5.27
N GLY A 150 5.54 -29.61 4.84
CA GLY A 150 4.62 -30.56 5.45
C GLY A 150 3.95 -31.53 4.47
N GLY A 151 4.71 -32.50 3.94
CA GLY A 151 4.11 -33.67 3.28
C GLY A 151 4.99 -34.34 2.23
N GLY A 152 5.70 -35.41 2.62
CA GLY A 152 6.31 -36.32 1.65
C GLY A 152 7.51 -37.11 2.15
N GLY A 153 7.30 -38.06 3.06
CA GLY A 153 8.30 -39.09 3.34
C GLY A 153 8.17 -40.26 2.35
N GLY A 154 9.27 -40.68 1.73
CA GLY A 154 9.48 -42.08 1.35
C GLY A 154 9.84 -42.43 -0.10
N ALA A 155 11.16 -42.46 -0.36
CA ALA A 155 11.90 -43.36 -1.27
C ALA A 155 11.75 -43.24 -2.80
N THR A 156 12.84 -42.83 -3.47
CA THR A 156 13.78 -43.77 -4.11
C THR A 156 15.03 -43.06 -4.64
N SER A 157 16.09 -43.86 -4.74
CA SER A 157 17.49 -43.60 -5.02
C SER A 157 17.84 -43.10 -6.42
N GLY A 158 19.01 -42.43 -6.53
CA GLY A 158 19.85 -42.50 -7.73
C GLY A 158 20.44 -41.16 -8.16
N GLY A 159 21.72 -40.95 -7.90
CA GLY A 159 22.42 -39.70 -8.23
C GLY A 159 22.71 -39.52 -9.71
N ALA A 160 22.89 -38.25 -10.12
CA ALA A 160 23.91 -37.78 -11.06
C ALA A 160 23.81 -36.25 -11.16
N GLY A 161 24.92 -35.57 -10.89
CA GLY A 161 24.97 -34.11 -10.94
C GLY A 161 24.75 -33.54 -12.34
N LYS A 162 24.13 -32.36 -12.40
CA LYS A 162 24.40 -31.37 -13.44
C LYS A 162 24.30 -29.95 -12.89
N LYS A 163 25.43 -29.27 -13.09
CA LYS A 163 25.75 -27.86 -12.86
C LYS A 163 24.78 -26.89 -13.56
N LYS A 164 24.63 -25.72 -12.92
CA LYS A 164 24.28 -24.38 -13.46
C LYS A 164 22.81 -24.23 -13.91
N THR A 165 22.11 -23.17 -13.51
CA THR A 165 22.51 -21.78 -13.76
C THR A 165 21.88 -20.84 -12.74
N LYS A 166 22.72 -20.22 -11.91
CA LYS A 166 22.44 -18.98 -11.16
C LYS A 166 22.13 -17.90 -12.20
N LYS A 167 20.85 -17.57 -12.39
CA LYS A 167 20.48 -16.32 -13.08
C LYS A 167 20.75 -15.21 -12.09
N LYS A 168 21.98 -14.70 -12.18
CA LYS A 168 22.42 -13.43 -11.62
C LYS A 168 21.58 -12.35 -12.31
N THR A 169 20.48 -11.97 -11.67
CA THR A 169 19.91 -10.63 -11.84
C THR A 169 20.60 -9.74 -10.81
N GLU A 170 20.92 -8.55 -11.28
CA GLU A 170 21.80 -7.57 -10.67
C GLU A 170 21.13 -6.97 -9.44
N ASP A 171 21.49 -7.45 -8.25
CA ASP A 171 21.19 -6.82 -6.94
C ASP A 171 22.43 -6.97 -6.04
N GLU A 172 23.62 -6.65 -6.57
CA GLU A 172 24.88 -6.68 -5.80
C GLU A 172 25.13 -5.36 -5.02
N GLU A 173 24.16 -4.45 -4.95
CA GLU A 173 24.24 -3.20 -4.15
C GLU A 173 23.37 -3.20 -2.87
N GLU A 174 22.50 -4.20 -2.66
CA GLU A 174 21.51 -4.17 -1.56
C GLU A 174 21.89 -4.98 -0.30
N GLU A 175 23.10 -5.52 -0.20
CA GLU A 175 23.54 -6.31 0.98
C GLU A 175 23.97 -5.43 2.18
N GLY A 176 24.13 -4.11 2.00
CA GLY A 176 24.50 -3.20 3.10
C GLY A 176 23.34 -2.62 3.91
N ALA A 177 22.13 -2.53 3.33
CA ALA A 177 20.98 -1.90 3.99
C ALA A 177 20.20 -2.83 4.93
N GLY A 178 20.40 -4.15 4.80
CA GLY A 178 19.60 -5.15 5.53
C GLY A 178 19.84 -5.22 7.04
N GLU A 179 21.03 -4.85 7.54
CA GLU A 179 21.32 -4.82 8.99
C GLU A 179 20.76 -3.57 9.66
N GLU A 180 20.74 -2.43 8.97
CA GLU A 180 20.28 -1.15 9.53
C GLU A 180 18.75 -1.07 9.62
N ASP A 181 18.04 -1.62 8.63
CA ASP A 181 16.58 -1.72 8.64
C ASP A 181 16.04 -2.65 9.75
N ALA A 182 16.83 -3.65 10.15
CA ALA A 182 16.46 -4.61 11.19
C ALA A 182 16.54 -4.02 12.61
N ALA A 183 17.32 -2.95 12.79
CA ALA A 183 17.44 -2.23 14.06
C ALA A 183 16.24 -1.33 14.37
N LEU A 184 15.32 -1.14 13.41
CA LEU A 184 14.12 -0.33 13.61
C LEU A 184 13.07 -1.10 14.42
N ASP A 185 12.59 -0.47 15.49
CA ASP A 185 11.49 -0.99 16.32
C ASP A 185 10.22 -1.18 15.49
N GLU A 186 9.75 -2.43 15.39
CA GLU A 186 8.58 -2.81 14.58
C GLU A 186 7.31 -2.04 14.98
N GLU A 187 7.13 -1.84 16.28
CA GLU A 187 5.97 -1.14 16.83
C GLU A 187 5.93 0.33 16.39
N LYS A 188 7.08 1.01 16.42
CA LYS A 188 7.19 2.41 16.02
C LYS A 188 7.04 2.57 14.50
N LEU A 189 7.63 1.66 13.72
CA LEU A 189 7.48 1.64 12.26
C LEU A 189 6.02 1.43 11.85
N SER A 190 5.36 0.43 12.45
CA SER A 190 3.93 0.15 12.24
C SER A 190 3.06 1.34 12.62
N ARG A 191 3.40 2.05 13.70
CA ARG A 191 2.70 3.27 14.13
C ARG A 191 2.78 4.39 13.09
N VAL A 192 3.97 4.67 12.55
CA VAL A 192 4.14 5.70 11.49
C VAL A 192 3.36 5.33 10.23
N VAL A 193 3.42 4.06 9.81
CA VAL A 193 2.66 3.57 8.65
C VAL A 193 1.15 3.64 8.91
N GLN A 194 0.68 3.33 10.12
CA GLN A 194 -0.73 3.49 10.48
C GLN A 194 -1.18 4.94 10.40
N LEU A 195 -0.38 5.89 10.89
CA LEU A 195 -0.66 7.32 10.77
C LEU A 195 -0.72 7.76 9.30
N MET A 196 0.13 7.20 8.44
CA MET A 196 0.08 7.42 6.99
C MET A 196 -1.24 6.91 6.39
N PHE A 197 -1.70 5.71 6.79
CA PHE A 197 -2.99 5.18 6.36
C PHE A 197 -4.17 6.04 6.82
N GLU A 198 -4.21 6.42 8.10
CA GLU A 198 -5.23 7.31 8.67
C GLU A 198 -5.28 8.65 7.93
N ARG A 199 -4.11 9.20 7.59
CA ARG A 199 -3.98 10.40 6.77
C ARG A 199 -4.50 10.18 5.34
N CYS A 200 -4.22 9.04 4.71
CA CYS A 200 -4.75 8.73 3.38
C CYS A 200 -6.26 8.60 3.37
N TYR A 201 -6.85 8.03 4.43
CA TYR A 201 -8.30 7.95 4.60
C TYR A 201 -8.92 9.33 4.76
N ALA A 202 -8.34 10.19 5.61
CA ALA A 202 -8.81 11.57 5.78
C ALA A 202 -8.73 12.40 4.49
N ASP A 203 -7.74 12.14 3.64
CA ASP A 203 -7.56 12.80 2.35
C ASP A 203 -8.39 12.16 1.21
N GLY A 204 -9.11 11.06 1.47
CA GLY A 204 -9.86 10.31 0.44
C GLY A 204 -8.99 9.63 -0.63
N ARG A 205 -7.67 9.57 -0.42
CA ARG A 205 -6.68 9.04 -1.38
C ARG A 205 -6.48 7.54 -1.20
N TYR A 206 -7.55 6.76 -1.32
CA TYR A 206 -7.53 5.30 -1.13
C TYR A 206 -6.60 4.57 -2.13
N GLY A 207 -6.38 5.13 -3.34
CA GLY A 207 -5.47 4.54 -4.32
C GLY A 207 -4.01 4.45 -3.84
N HIS A 208 -3.52 5.45 -3.12
CA HIS A 208 -2.15 5.41 -2.57
C HIS A 208 -2.05 4.38 -1.45
N ALA A 209 -3.01 4.39 -0.51
CA ALA A 209 -3.08 3.39 0.54
C ALA A 209 -3.13 1.96 -0.02
N LEU A 210 -3.90 1.75 -1.08
CA LEU A 210 -4.00 0.45 -1.73
C LEU A 210 -2.69 0.01 -2.39
N GLY A 211 -1.96 0.94 -3.01
CA GLY A 211 -0.62 0.67 -3.55
C GLY A 211 0.34 0.16 -2.49
N VAL A 212 0.44 0.88 -1.36
CA VAL A 212 1.28 0.47 -0.21
C VAL A 212 0.86 -0.90 0.32
N ALA A 213 -0.43 -1.18 0.43
CA ALA A 213 -0.93 -2.49 0.88
C ALA A 213 -0.58 -3.63 -0.10
N PHE A 214 -0.62 -3.38 -1.41
CA PHE A 214 -0.20 -4.36 -2.42
C PHE A 214 1.30 -4.62 -2.40
N GLU A 215 2.11 -3.59 -2.21
CA GLU A 215 3.55 -3.73 -2.09
C GLU A 215 3.91 -4.50 -0.80
N ALA A 216 3.29 -4.17 0.33
CA ALA A 216 3.48 -4.88 1.60
C ALA A 216 2.93 -6.32 1.60
N ARG A 217 2.22 -6.75 0.54
CA ARG A 217 1.56 -8.06 0.43
C ARG A 217 0.62 -8.38 1.59
N GLU A 218 -0.10 -7.37 2.10
CA GLU A 218 -1.01 -7.53 3.23
C GLU A 218 -2.47 -7.54 2.78
N THR A 219 -3.07 -8.73 2.68
CA THR A 219 -4.45 -8.91 2.23
C THR A 219 -5.48 -8.36 3.21
N ASP A 220 -5.20 -8.40 4.51
CA ASP A 220 -6.10 -7.87 5.53
C ASP A 220 -6.24 -6.35 5.45
N LYS A 221 -5.14 -5.62 5.17
CA LYS A 221 -5.18 -4.17 4.94
C LYS A 221 -5.91 -3.83 3.66
N VAL A 222 -5.76 -4.61 2.59
CA VAL A 222 -6.54 -4.43 1.35
C VAL A 222 -8.04 -4.53 1.65
N ARG A 223 -8.46 -5.54 2.42
CA ARG A 223 -9.87 -5.70 2.83
C ARG A 223 -10.34 -4.50 3.67
N GLU A 224 -9.53 -4.05 4.62
CA GLU A 224 -9.84 -2.89 5.46
C GLU A 224 -10.03 -1.61 4.63
N ILE A 225 -9.11 -1.32 3.71
CA ILE A 225 -9.14 -0.12 2.84
C ILE A 225 -10.41 -0.11 1.98
N LEU A 226 -10.74 -1.24 1.34
CA LEU A 226 -11.92 -1.36 0.48
C LEU A 226 -13.22 -1.25 1.28
N GLY A 227 -13.27 -1.82 2.50
CA GLY A 227 -14.40 -1.67 3.40
C GLY A 227 -14.61 -0.21 3.84
N ARG A 228 -13.53 0.48 4.20
CA ARG A 228 -13.58 1.89 4.60
C ARG A 228 -13.99 2.81 3.45
N CYS A 229 -13.44 2.59 2.25
CA CYS A 229 -13.79 3.36 1.06
C CYS A 229 -15.29 3.36 0.77
N ARG A 230 -16.00 2.28 1.10
CA ARG A 230 -17.47 2.21 0.98
C ARG A 230 -18.20 2.90 2.13
N SER A 231 -17.68 2.79 3.36
CA SER A 231 -18.35 3.35 4.55
C SER A 231 -18.21 4.86 4.69
N ASP A 232 -17.13 5.44 4.17
CA ASP A 232 -16.75 6.84 4.44
C ASP A 232 -17.57 7.87 3.64
N GLY A 233 -18.74 7.47 3.11
CA GLY A 233 -19.65 8.35 2.39
C GLY A 233 -19.03 8.98 1.13
N THR A 234 -17.93 8.44 0.63
CA THR A 234 -17.27 8.89 -0.60
C THR A 234 -18.21 8.73 -1.79
N ASP A 235 -18.12 9.63 -2.77
CA ASP A 235 -18.94 9.57 -3.97
C ASP A 235 -18.82 8.17 -4.63
N PRO A 236 -19.93 7.58 -5.11
CA PRO A 236 -19.93 6.23 -5.68
C PRO A 236 -19.02 6.09 -6.91
N SER A 237 -18.72 7.22 -7.57
CA SER A 237 -17.74 7.31 -8.67
C SER A 237 -16.31 7.11 -8.19
N ASP A 238 -15.94 7.63 -7.03
CA ASP A 238 -14.58 7.54 -6.50
C ASP A 238 -14.29 6.13 -5.98
N VAL A 239 -15.29 5.49 -5.36
CA VAL A 239 -15.24 4.06 -5.00
C VAL A 239 -15.01 3.21 -6.25
N GLN A 240 -15.75 3.49 -7.33
CA GLN A 240 -15.58 2.78 -8.60
C GLN A 240 -14.19 3.01 -9.22
N SER A 241 -13.68 4.23 -9.17
CA SER A 241 -12.34 4.56 -9.67
C SER A 241 -11.24 3.82 -8.87
N THR A 242 -11.41 3.74 -7.55
CA THR A 242 -10.51 3.02 -6.65
C THR A 242 -10.54 1.52 -6.92
N LEU A 243 -11.72 0.93 -7.15
CA LEU A 243 -11.87 -0.48 -7.50
C LEU A 243 -11.26 -0.81 -8.87
N ARG A 244 -11.42 0.07 -9.86
CA ARG A 244 -10.77 -0.10 -11.16
C ARG A 244 -9.26 -0.04 -11.03
N TYR A 245 -8.74 0.95 -10.30
CA TYR A 245 -7.31 1.04 -10.01
C TYR A 245 -6.81 -0.21 -9.28
N ALA A 246 -7.59 -0.75 -8.35
CA ALA A 246 -7.28 -2.00 -7.64
C ALA A 246 -7.15 -3.18 -8.58
N LEU A 247 -8.07 -3.32 -9.54
CA LEU A 247 -8.06 -4.41 -10.52
C LEU A 247 -6.89 -4.29 -11.49
N ASP A 248 -6.66 -3.10 -12.06
CA ASP A 248 -5.56 -2.84 -12.98
C ASP A 248 -4.21 -3.09 -12.29
N SER A 249 -4.08 -2.66 -11.03
CA SER A 249 -2.90 -2.91 -10.20
C SER A 249 -2.73 -4.38 -9.84
N ALA A 250 -3.82 -5.09 -9.54
CA ALA A 250 -3.77 -6.52 -9.22
C ALA A 250 -3.32 -7.37 -10.42
N VAL A 251 -3.70 -6.99 -11.64
CA VAL A 251 -3.29 -7.68 -12.87
C VAL A 251 -1.89 -7.26 -13.31
N GLY A 252 -1.55 -5.97 -13.21
CA GLY A 252 -0.31 -5.41 -13.75
C GLY A 252 0.90 -5.45 -12.81
N LEU A 253 0.71 -5.23 -11.51
CA LEU A 253 1.81 -5.06 -10.54
C LEU A 253 2.07 -6.32 -9.70
N ILE A 254 1.05 -7.15 -9.46
CA ILE A 254 1.20 -8.32 -8.60
C ILE A 254 1.80 -9.51 -9.37
N ALA A 255 3.07 -9.80 -9.11
CA ALA A 255 3.77 -10.95 -9.68
C ALA A 255 3.37 -12.30 -9.04
N ALA A 256 3.12 -12.32 -7.73
CA ALA A 256 2.82 -13.55 -6.98
C ALA A 256 1.40 -14.05 -7.25
N LYS A 257 1.27 -15.28 -7.77
CA LYS A 257 -0.04 -15.86 -8.15
C LYS A 257 -0.97 -16.10 -6.95
N SER A 258 -0.44 -16.58 -5.82
CA SER A 258 -1.23 -16.83 -4.60
C SER A 258 -1.85 -15.53 -4.07
N PHE A 259 -1.01 -14.52 -3.85
CA PHE A 259 -1.44 -13.20 -3.39
C PHE A 259 -2.41 -12.54 -4.37
N ARG A 260 -2.14 -12.61 -5.69
CA ARG A 260 -3.06 -12.08 -6.72
C ARG A 260 -4.43 -12.73 -6.65
N ASN A 261 -4.50 -14.05 -6.45
CA ASN A 261 -5.78 -14.76 -6.34
C ASN A 261 -6.53 -14.34 -5.07
N GLU A 262 -5.85 -14.17 -3.94
CA GLU A 262 -6.49 -13.69 -2.71
C GLU A 262 -7.04 -12.27 -2.86
N VAL A 263 -6.25 -11.36 -3.45
CA VAL A 263 -6.68 -9.98 -3.74
C VAL A 263 -7.87 -9.95 -4.71
N LEU A 264 -7.81 -10.72 -5.80
CA LEU A 264 -8.92 -10.84 -6.76
C LEU A 264 -10.19 -11.39 -6.10
N GLY A 265 -10.06 -12.34 -5.17
CA GLY A 265 -11.17 -12.85 -4.37
C GLY A 265 -11.82 -11.75 -3.53
N ILE A 266 -11.02 -10.99 -2.78
CA ILE A 266 -11.51 -9.86 -1.97
C ILE A 266 -12.19 -8.82 -2.86
N LEU A 267 -11.60 -8.46 -4.00
CA LEU A 267 -12.21 -7.52 -4.95
C LEU A 267 -13.53 -8.05 -5.49
N ALA A 268 -13.59 -9.33 -5.85
CA ALA A 268 -14.79 -9.95 -6.39
C ALA A 268 -15.94 -10.00 -5.36
N ASP A 269 -15.64 -10.16 -4.07
CA ASP A 269 -16.66 -10.12 -3.01
C ASP A 269 -17.21 -8.70 -2.84
N HIS A 270 -16.35 -7.68 -2.81
CA HIS A 270 -16.78 -6.27 -2.72
C HIS A 270 -17.58 -5.83 -3.96
N LEU A 271 -17.17 -6.28 -5.14
CA LEU A 271 -17.86 -6.01 -6.41
C LEU A 271 -19.23 -6.72 -6.48
N LYS A 272 -19.33 -7.94 -5.94
CA LYS A 272 -20.61 -8.65 -5.84
C LYS A 272 -21.60 -7.91 -4.93
N GLU A 273 -21.15 -7.41 -3.79
CA GLU A 273 -21.98 -6.58 -2.91
C GLU A 273 -22.40 -5.25 -3.57
N GLN A 274 -21.57 -4.67 -4.46
CA GLN A 274 -21.95 -3.46 -5.24
C GLN A 274 -23.02 -3.81 -6.27
N PHE A 275 -22.87 -4.95 -6.92
CA PHE A 275 -23.82 -5.47 -7.89
C PHE A 275 -25.19 -5.73 -7.25
N GLU A 276 -25.24 -6.48 -6.14
CA GLU A 276 -26.49 -6.79 -5.45
C GLU A 276 -27.14 -5.56 -4.80
N GLY A 277 -26.35 -4.64 -4.23
CA GLY A 277 -26.87 -3.43 -3.57
C GLY A 277 -27.53 -2.42 -4.51
N THR A 278 -27.25 -2.47 -5.81
CA THR A 278 -27.78 -1.52 -6.81
C THR A 278 -29.11 -2.00 -7.42
N THR A 279 -29.57 -3.21 -7.10
CA THR A 279 -30.82 -3.80 -7.62
C THR A 279 -32.11 -3.16 -7.06
N GLY A 280 -31.99 -2.13 -6.22
CA GLY A 280 -33.09 -1.34 -5.67
C GLY A 280 -33.67 -0.31 -6.65
N GLY A 281 -34.35 -0.78 -7.71
CA GLY A 281 -35.47 -0.04 -8.34
C GLY A 281 -35.16 1.18 -9.22
N GLY A 282 -33.95 1.35 -9.77
CA GLY A 282 -33.62 2.54 -10.57
C GLY A 282 -32.60 2.33 -11.68
N GLY A 283 -32.96 1.61 -12.76
CA GLY A 283 -32.26 1.61 -14.05
C GLY A 283 -30.81 1.11 -14.06
N LEU A 284 -30.30 0.77 -15.25
CA LEU A 284 -28.90 0.37 -15.43
C LEU A 284 -27.97 1.58 -15.26
N THR A 285 -27.40 1.72 -14.07
CA THR A 285 -26.40 2.76 -13.79
C THR A 285 -25.04 2.39 -14.41
N SER A 286 -24.24 3.40 -14.76
CA SER A 286 -22.86 3.21 -15.24
C SER A 286 -21.99 2.46 -14.24
N THR A 287 -22.28 2.62 -12.95
CA THR A 287 -21.65 1.89 -11.84
C THR A 287 -22.00 0.40 -11.89
N HIS A 288 -23.28 0.04 -12.07
CA HIS A 288 -23.71 -1.35 -12.20
C HIS A 288 -23.06 -2.04 -13.42
N ARG A 289 -23.00 -1.34 -14.57
CA ARG A 289 -22.35 -1.87 -15.77
C ARG A 289 -20.87 -2.18 -15.54
N SER A 290 -20.10 -1.23 -15.04
CA SER A 290 -18.66 -1.46 -14.86
C SER A 290 -18.35 -2.37 -13.68
N ALA A 291 -19.20 -2.45 -12.66
CA ALA A 291 -19.08 -3.44 -11.60
C ALA A 291 -19.28 -4.87 -12.14
N ALA A 292 -20.28 -5.09 -13.01
CA ALA A 292 -20.52 -6.40 -13.62
C ALA A 292 -19.35 -6.84 -14.53
N VAL A 293 -18.81 -5.93 -15.35
CA VAL A 293 -17.64 -6.19 -16.20
C VAL A 293 -16.40 -6.51 -15.35
N ALA A 294 -16.11 -5.69 -14.34
CA ALA A 294 -14.97 -5.91 -13.45
C ALA A 294 -15.10 -7.22 -12.66
N LEU A 295 -16.31 -7.55 -12.19
CA LEU A 295 -16.58 -8.80 -11.46
C LEU A 295 -16.38 -10.02 -12.35
N CYS A 296 -16.87 -9.98 -13.59
CA CYS A 296 -16.66 -11.04 -14.57
C CYS A 296 -15.16 -11.24 -14.84
N GLN A 297 -14.41 -10.15 -15.05
CA GLN A 297 -12.97 -10.20 -15.25
C GLN A 297 -12.23 -10.78 -14.03
N CYS A 298 -12.58 -10.39 -12.80
CA CYS A 298 -11.98 -10.95 -11.58
C CYS A 298 -12.22 -12.46 -11.49
N ARG A 299 -13.46 -12.93 -11.68
CA ARG A 299 -13.81 -14.35 -11.58
C ARG A 299 -13.21 -15.18 -12.70
N GLN A 300 -13.06 -14.58 -13.89
CA GLN A 300 -12.34 -15.19 -15.01
C GLN A 300 -10.85 -15.37 -14.71
N LEU A 301 -10.19 -14.36 -14.13
CA LEU A 301 -8.79 -14.46 -13.70
C LEU A 301 -8.58 -15.48 -12.58
N LEU A 302 -9.58 -15.67 -11.72
CA LEU A 302 -9.61 -16.73 -10.70
C LEU A 302 -9.89 -18.12 -11.27
N GLY A 303 -10.42 -18.21 -12.50
CA GLY A 303 -10.83 -19.47 -13.13
C GLY A 303 -12.13 -20.04 -12.54
N GLU A 304 -12.93 -19.23 -11.85
CA GLU A 304 -14.21 -19.64 -11.26
C GLU A 304 -15.34 -19.49 -12.29
N SER A 305 -15.82 -20.59 -12.87
CA SER A 305 -16.89 -20.57 -13.87
C SER A 305 -18.31 -20.46 -13.28
N GLY A 306 -18.52 -21.04 -12.09
CA GLY A 306 -19.83 -21.08 -11.44
C GLY A 306 -20.43 -19.71 -11.09
N PRO A 307 -19.69 -18.82 -10.39
CA PRO A 307 -20.17 -17.48 -10.06
C PRO A 307 -20.48 -16.63 -11.31
N VAL A 308 -19.68 -16.75 -12.37
CA VAL A 308 -19.90 -16.02 -13.63
C VAL A 308 -21.19 -16.46 -14.31
N ALA A 309 -21.46 -17.76 -14.38
CA ALA A 309 -22.73 -18.27 -14.90
C ALA A 309 -23.93 -17.75 -14.11
N GLY A 310 -23.81 -17.67 -12.77
CA GLY A 310 -24.84 -17.08 -11.91
C GLY A 310 -25.09 -15.60 -12.18
N ILE A 311 -24.03 -14.80 -12.35
CA ILE A 311 -24.12 -13.35 -12.65
C ILE A 311 -24.74 -13.12 -14.03
N VAL A 312 -24.31 -13.88 -15.04
CA VAL A 312 -24.86 -13.79 -16.40
C VAL A 312 -26.34 -14.18 -16.38
N THR A 313 -26.72 -15.24 -15.66
CA THR A 313 -28.13 -15.63 -15.52
C THR A 313 -28.95 -14.55 -14.83
N SER A 314 -28.46 -13.95 -13.74
CA SER A 314 -29.18 -12.87 -13.05
C SER A 314 -29.31 -11.60 -13.89
N LEU A 315 -28.34 -11.33 -14.77
CA LEU A 315 -28.42 -10.23 -15.75
C LEU A 315 -29.40 -10.52 -16.89
N LEU A 316 -29.48 -11.78 -17.35
CA LEU A 316 -30.39 -12.18 -18.42
C LEU A 316 -31.85 -12.23 -17.97
N ASP A 317 -32.11 -12.56 -16.71
CA ASP A 317 -33.47 -12.56 -16.11
C ASP A 317 -33.95 -11.16 -15.69
N GLY A 318 -33.10 -10.13 -15.85
CA GLY A 318 -33.36 -8.74 -15.48
C GLY A 318 -34.12 -7.93 -16.53
N THR A 319 -33.89 -6.63 -16.52
CA THR A 319 -34.42 -5.66 -17.50
C THR A 319 -33.77 -5.82 -18.88
N ASP A 320 -34.39 -5.28 -19.93
CA ASP A 320 -33.86 -5.34 -21.30
C ASP A 320 -32.40 -4.82 -21.38
N ASP A 321 -32.08 -3.74 -20.66
CA ASP A 321 -30.73 -3.17 -20.60
C ASP A 321 -29.71 -4.08 -19.88
N GLU A 322 -30.13 -4.78 -18.83
CA GLU A 322 -29.32 -5.76 -18.10
C GLU A 322 -29.09 -7.02 -18.94
N SER A 323 -30.11 -7.45 -19.69
CA SER A 323 -30.00 -8.58 -20.61
C SER A 323 -29.02 -8.29 -21.76
N LEU A 324 -29.01 -7.06 -22.29
CA LEU A 324 -28.03 -6.61 -23.28
C LEU A 324 -26.60 -6.63 -22.70
N LEU A 325 -26.43 -6.21 -21.45
CA LEU A 325 -25.15 -6.30 -20.76
C LEU A 325 -24.72 -7.76 -20.55
N GLY A 326 -25.63 -8.64 -20.14
CA GLY A 326 -25.37 -10.08 -20.01
C GLY A 326 -24.89 -10.69 -21.32
N LEU A 327 -25.55 -10.37 -22.43
CA LEU A 327 -25.13 -10.79 -23.77
C LEU A 327 -23.76 -10.21 -24.17
N GLN A 328 -23.47 -8.95 -23.85
CA GLN A 328 -22.15 -8.35 -24.09
C GLN A 328 -21.05 -9.09 -23.31
N LEU A 329 -21.29 -9.40 -22.03
CA LEU A 329 -20.34 -10.17 -21.22
C LEU A 329 -20.10 -11.57 -21.79
N CYS A 330 -21.13 -12.22 -22.36
CA CYS A 330 -20.96 -13.48 -23.06
C CYS A 330 -20.04 -13.34 -24.29
N PHE A 331 -20.19 -12.27 -25.07
CA PHE A 331 -19.30 -12.00 -26.21
C PHE A 331 -17.86 -11.75 -25.75
N ASP A 332 -17.68 -10.90 -24.73
CA ASP A 332 -16.35 -10.60 -24.17
C ASP A 332 -15.68 -11.89 -23.64
N LEU A 333 -16.46 -12.79 -23.04
CA LEU A 333 -15.97 -14.08 -22.55
C LEU A 333 -15.49 -15.00 -23.67
N VAL A 334 -16.26 -15.09 -24.76
CA VAL A 334 -15.89 -15.87 -25.94
C VAL A 334 -14.66 -15.26 -26.62
N ASP A 335 -14.57 -13.93 -26.68
CA ASP A 335 -13.43 -13.22 -27.27
C ASP A 335 -12.14 -13.41 -26.46
N THR A 336 -12.23 -13.74 -25.17
CA THR A 336 -11.04 -14.03 -24.36
C THR A 336 -10.31 -15.32 -24.79
N GLY A 337 -10.98 -16.24 -25.50
CA GLY A 337 -10.34 -17.38 -26.17
C GLY A 337 -9.99 -18.60 -25.30
N ASP A 338 -10.37 -18.66 -24.03
CA ASP A 338 -10.25 -19.88 -23.21
C ASP A 338 -11.48 -20.78 -23.37
N GLN A 339 -11.42 -21.66 -24.37
CA GLN A 339 -12.53 -22.57 -24.70
C GLN A 339 -12.95 -23.45 -23.52
N ARG A 340 -12.02 -23.89 -22.67
CA ARG A 340 -12.34 -24.75 -21.52
C ARG A 340 -13.13 -24.00 -20.47
N TYR A 341 -12.78 -22.74 -20.24
CA TYR A 341 -13.49 -21.88 -19.32
C TYR A 341 -14.89 -21.53 -19.87
N VAL A 342 -15.00 -21.20 -21.16
CA VAL A 342 -16.28 -20.94 -21.83
C VAL A 342 -17.21 -22.15 -21.76
N ASP A 343 -16.71 -23.35 -22.06
CA ASP A 343 -17.49 -24.59 -21.98
C ASP A 343 -17.96 -24.86 -20.54
N ALA A 344 -17.12 -24.57 -19.54
CA ALA A 344 -17.47 -24.72 -18.13
C ALA A 344 -18.49 -23.68 -17.65
N VAL A 345 -18.46 -22.45 -18.16
CA VAL A 345 -19.49 -21.43 -17.90
C VAL A 345 -20.79 -21.80 -18.60
N ALA A 346 -20.73 -22.27 -19.85
CA ALA A 346 -21.90 -22.71 -20.61
C ALA A 346 -22.63 -23.88 -19.93
N ALA A 347 -21.89 -24.83 -19.35
CA ALA A 347 -22.46 -25.92 -18.56
C ALA A 347 -23.15 -25.44 -17.26
N GLY A 348 -22.81 -24.25 -16.76
CA GLY A 348 -23.39 -23.64 -15.56
C GLY A 348 -24.60 -22.74 -15.84
N LEU A 349 -24.85 -22.37 -17.09
CA LEU A 349 -26.04 -21.63 -17.48
C LEU A 349 -27.26 -22.57 -17.47
N PRO A 350 -28.45 -22.12 -17.08
CA PRO A 350 -29.65 -22.95 -17.15
C PRO A 350 -29.86 -23.36 -18.61
N GLU A 351 -29.77 -24.67 -18.90
CA GLU A 351 -30.26 -25.19 -20.17
C GLU A 351 -31.71 -24.75 -20.29
N LYS A 352 -32.01 -24.03 -21.36
CA LYS A 352 -33.35 -23.55 -21.67
C LYS A 352 -34.31 -24.73 -21.58
N GLY A 353 -35.10 -24.78 -20.50
CA GLY A 353 -36.23 -25.69 -20.37
C GLY A 353 -37.07 -25.60 -21.64
N GLY A 354 -37.32 -26.76 -22.25
CA GLY A 354 -37.79 -26.88 -23.62
C GLY A 354 -38.98 -25.98 -23.97
N ALA A 355 -38.81 -25.20 -25.02
CA ALA A 355 -39.90 -24.72 -25.86
C ALA A 355 -39.68 -25.29 -27.26
N GLY A 356 -40.25 -26.47 -27.52
CA GLY A 356 -40.31 -27.05 -28.87
C GLY A 356 -40.00 -28.54 -28.97
N ALA A 357 -40.69 -29.39 -28.20
CA ALA A 357 -40.88 -30.79 -28.62
C ALA A 357 -41.76 -30.79 -29.88
N GLY A 358 -41.11 -30.83 -31.05
CA GLY A 358 -41.72 -30.96 -32.37
C GLY A 358 -40.87 -31.89 -33.22
N ALA A 359 -41.19 -33.19 -33.10
CA ALA A 359 -40.87 -34.31 -33.98
C ALA A 359 -39.92 -34.08 -35.19
N GLY A 360 -38.82 -34.85 -35.20
CA GLY A 360 -37.97 -35.01 -36.38
C GLY A 360 -36.80 -35.95 -36.10
N ALA A 361 -37.09 -37.24 -35.95
CA ALA A 361 -36.10 -38.30 -35.83
C ALA A 361 -35.20 -38.39 -37.08
N GLY A 362 -33.95 -38.84 -36.90
CA GLY A 362 -33.25 -39.61 -37.93
C GLY A 362 -31.86 -39.14 -38.36
N VAL A 363 -30.87 -39.40 -37.51
CA VAL A 363 -29.55 -40.01 -37.80
C VAL A 363 -29.02 -39.91 -39.25
N ALA A 364 -27.85 -39.27 -39.45
CA ALA A 364 -26.70 -39.89 -40.12
C ALA A 364 -25.43 -39.01 -40.09
N SER A 365 -24.33 -39.70 -39.85
CA SER A 365 -22.94 -39.32 -39.62
C SER A 365 -22.23 -38.42 -40.64
N ALA A 366 -21.15 -37.84 -40.11
CA ALA A 366 -19.96 -37.28 -40.73
C ALA A 366 -19.37 -38.03 -41.94
N GLU A 367 -18.78 -37.26 -42.87
CA GLU A 367 -17.48 -37.48 -43.54
C GLU A 367 -17.04 -36.12 -44.17
N VAL A 368 -16.00 -35.45 -43.65
CA VAL A 368 -14.58 -35.46 -44.08
C VAL A 368 -14.33 -34.80 -45.47
N LEU A 369 -13.65 -33.64 -45.39
CA LEU A 369 -12.62 -33.03 -46.26
C LEU A 369 -12.38 -33.62 -47.66
N GLY A 370 -12.31 -32.74 -48.67
CA GLY A 370 -11.72 -33.03 -49.98
C GLY A 370 -11.73 -31.85 -50.95
N GLU A 371 -10.70 -30.99 -50.82
CA GLU A 371 -9.85 -30.43 -51.89
C GLU A 371 -10.36 -30.35 -53.36
N THR A 372 -10.13 -29.17 -53.99
CA THR A 372 -9.68 -28.88 -55.38
C THR A 372 -10.35 -27.59 -55.88
N ALA A 373 -9.63 -26.47 -56.00
CA ALA A 373 -8.72 -26.09 -57.09
C ALA A 373 -9.41 -25.85 -58.45
N ALA A 374 -9.34 -24.58 -58.88
CA ALA A 374 -9.23 -24.08 -60.25
C ALA A 374 -10.35 -24.36 -61.29
N ALA A 375 -10.96 -23.26 -61.75
CA ALA A 375 -10.89 -22.82 -63.16
C ALA A 375 -11.25 -21.33 -63.24
#